data_AF-A0AAC8TMY2-F1
#
_entry.id   AF-A0AAC8TMY2-F1
#
_cell.length_a   1.000
_cell.length_b   1.000
_cell.length_c   1.000
_cell.angle_alpha   90.00
_cell.angle_beta   90.00
_cell.angle_gamma   90.00
#
_symmetry.space_group_name_H-M   'P 1'
#
loop_
_entity.id
_entity.type
_entity.pdbx_description
1 polymer ?
#
loop_
_entity_poly.entity_id
_entity_poly.type
_entity_poly.pdbx_seq_one_letter_code
_entity_poly.pdbx_strand_id
1 'polypeptide(L)'
;MNKEAIIFLALAIISEVIATTALKSSDSFTRLVPSIISIVGYCIAFWCLTIPMRTIPTGIIYAIWSGAGIVLIGTVGWIMHGQKLDFPAMLGMGLIIAGVVIINVFSKTIAH
;
A
#
# COMPACT_ATOMS: atom_id res chain seq x y z
N MET A 1 -20.93 4.41 -4.11
CA MET A 1 -19.59 4.20 -3.54
C MET A 1 -19.68 4.51 -2.05
N ASN A 2 -19.71 3.48 -1.19
CA ASN A 2 -19.94 3.68 0.24
C ASN A 2 -18.73 4.38 0.86
N LYS A 3 -18.95 5.58 1.42
CA LYS A 3 -17.89 6.42 2.03
C LYS A 3 -17.11 5.64 3.09
N GLU A 4 -17.81 4.79 3.83
CA GLU A 4 -17.29 3.84 4.82
C GLU A 4 -16.15 2.96 4.25
N ALA A 5 -16.36 2.35 3.08
CA ALA A 5 -15.40 1.42 2.47
C ALA A 5 -14.08 2.10 2.10
N ILE A 6 -14.14 3.37 1.66
CA ILE A 6 -12.97 4.17 1.29
C ILE A 6 -12.17 4.58 2.55
N ILE A 7 -12.88 4.88 3.65
CA ILE A 7 -12.25 5.21 4.94
C ILE A 7 -11.50 3.99 5.49
N PHE A 8 -12.12 2.80 5.48
CA PHE A 8 -11.45 1.56 5.88
C PHE A 8 -10.27 1.24 4.95
N LEU A 9 -10.40 1.48 3.64
CA LEU A 9 -9.29 1.29 2.71
C LEU A 9 -8.11 2.23 3.02
N ALA A 10 -8.38 3.51 3.27
CA ALA A 10 -7.36 4.49 3.65
C ALA A 10 -6.68 4.10 4.97
N LEU A 11 -7.46 3.64 5.96
CA LEU A 11 -6.92 3.16 7.23
C LEU A 11 -6.05 1.91 7.05
N ALA A 12 -6.46 0.98 6.17
CA ALA A 12 -5.68 -0.21 5.84
C ALA A 12 -4.33 0.16 5.23
N ILE A 13 -4.32 1.11 4.29
CA ILE A 13 -3.10 1.60 3.63
C ILE A 13 -2.17 2.28 4.65
N ILE A 14 -2.70 3.10 5.56
CA ILE A 14 -1.88 3.75 6.61
C ILE A 14 -1.25 2.68 7.52
N SER A 15 -2.04 1.69 7.95
CA SER A 15 -1.57 0.60 8.80
C SER A 15 -0.50 -0.24 8.08
N GLU A 16 -0.66 -0.47 6.78
CA GLU A 16 0.35 -1.15 5.95
C GLU A 16 1.64 -0.34 5.87
N VAL A 17 1.56 0.95 5.58
CA VAL A 17 2.74 1.82 5.46
C VAL A 17 3.51 1.82 6.78
N ILE A 18 2.82 1.88 7.92
CA ILE A 18 3.44 1.76 9.25
C ILE A 18 4.09 0.38 9.42
N ALA A 19 3.42 -0.70 9.01
CA ALA A 19 3.94 -2.06 9.08
C ALA A 19 5.18 -2.26 8.22
N THR A 20 5.18 -1.79 6.96
CA THR A 20 6.31 -1.86 6.04
C THR A 20 7.49 -1.02 6.53
N THR A 21 7.22 0.14 7.12
CA THR A 21 8.25 1.00 7.71
C THR A 21 8.88 0.32 8.92
N ALA A 22 8.05 -0.23 9.84
CA ALA A 22 8.52 -1.00 10.98
C ALA A 22 9.32 -2.24 10.55
N LEU A 23 8.90 -2.92 9.48
CA LEU A 23 9.61 -4.05 8.89
C LEU A 23 11.01 -3.63 8.41
N LYS A 24 11.13 -2.49 7.75
CA LYS A 24 12.43 -2.00 7.28
C LYS A 24 13.33 -1.54 8.43
N SER A 25 12.76 -0.99 9.50
CA SER A 25 13.48 -0.72 10.75
C SER A 25 13.79 -1.97 11.59
N SER A 26 13.25 -3.15 11.23
CA SER A 26 13.51 -4.39 11.95
C SER A 26 14.84 -5.05 11.58
N ASP A 27 15.60 -4.48 10.64
CA ASP A 27 16.92 -4.96 10.19
C ASP A 27 16.93 -6.48 9.94
N SER A 28 16.00 -6.95 9.09
CA SER A 28 15.81 -8.38 8.79
C SER A 28 15.47 -9.25 10.00
N PHE A 29 14.53 -8.79 10.85
CA PHE A 29 14.03 -9.49 12.04
C PHE A 29 15.01 -9.60 13.24
N THR A 30 16.10 -8.83 13.26
CA THR A 30 17.00 -8.84 14.44
C THR A 30 16.39 -8.15 15.66
N ARG A 31 15.44 -7.22 15.48
CA ARG A 31 14.71 -6.58 16.59
C ARG A 31 13.29 -7.14 16.74
N LEU A 32 13.04 -7.83 17.85
CA LEU A 32 11.76 -8.46 18.22
C LEU A 32 10.57 -7.48 18.26
N VAL A 33 10.77 -6.29 18.84
CA VAL A 33 9.71 -5.29 19.03
C VAL A 33 9.14 -4.76 17.69
N PRO A 34 9.95 -4.23 16.76
CA PRO A 34 9.44 -3.76 15.47
C PRO A 34 8.95 -4.91 14.56
N SER A 35 9.47 -6.13 14.74
CA SER A 35 8.97 -7.32 14.02
C SER A 35 7.53 -7.64 14.40
N ILE A 36 7.21 -7.67 15.70
CA ILE A 36 5.85 -7.92 16.18
C ILE A 36 4.90 -6.81 15.69
N ILE A 37 5.33 -5.55 15.75
CA ILE A 37 4.54 -4.40 15.28
C ILE A 37 4.26 -4.53 13.78
N SER A 38 5.23 -4.95 12.97
CA SER A 38 5.02 -5.16 11.54
C SER A 38 4.00 -6.27 11.25
N ILE A 39 4.09 -7.42 11.95
CA ILE A 39 3.16 -8.54 11.77
C ILE A 39 1.73 -8.12 12.17
N VAL A 40 1.58 -7.51 13.34
CA VAL A 40 0.27 -7.04 13.83
C VAL A 40 -0.28 -5.95 12.91
N GLY A 41 0.55 -5.02 12.46
CA GLY A 41 0.18 -3.97 11.51
C GLY A 41 -0.31 -4.52 10.18
N TYR A 42 0.34 -5.56 9.66
CA TYR A 42 -0.11 -6.28 8.46
C TYR A 42 -1.43 -7.02 8.70
N CYS A 43 -1.59 -7.71 9.84
CA CYS A 43 -2.85 -8.37 10.18
C CYS A 43 -4.02 -7.38 10.24
N ILE A 44 -3.82 -6.21 10.86
CA ILE A 44 -4.82 -5.15 10.93
C ILE A 44 -5.11 -4.59 9.54
N ALA A 45 -4.08 -4.33 8.72
CA ALA A 45 -4.26 -3.85 7.35
C ALA A 45 -5.10 -4.82 6.51
N PHE A 46 -4.77 -6.12 6.53
CA PHE A 46 -5.52 -7.15 5.82
C PHE A 46 -6.95 -7.30 6.32
N TRP A 47 -7.16 -7.23 7.64
CA TRP A 47 -8.49 -7.27 8.22
C TRP A 47 -9.35 -6.10 7.75
N CYS A 48 -8.76 -4.90 7.78
CA CYS A 48 -9.38 -3.66 7.35
C CYS A 48 -9.70 -3.65 5.84
N LEU A 49 -8.86 -4.32 5.02
CA LEU A 49 -9.05 -4.49 3.58
C LEU A 49 -10.16 -5.50 3.24
N THR A 50 -10.38 -6.50 4.09
CA THR A 50 -11.46 -7.50 3.89
C THR A 50 -12.86 -6.89 3.94
N ILE A 51 -13.04 -5.76 4.63
CA ILE A 51 -14.33 -5.05 4.76
C ILE A 51 -14.79 -4.41 3.44
N PRO A 52 -14.00 -3.56 2.76
CA PRO A 52 -14.38 -2.99 1.46
C PRO A 52 -14.55 -4.06 0.38
N MET A 53 -13.83 -5.20 0.46
CA MET A 53 -13.95 -6.33 -0.49
C MET A 53 -15.34 -6.95 -0.57
N ARG A 54 -16.18 -6.75 0.44
CA ARG A 54 -17.57 -7.22 0.41
C ARG A 54 -18.51 -6.33 -0.40
N THR A 55 -18.11 -5.09 -0.68
CA THR A 55 -18.99 -4.06 -1.27
C THR A 55 -18.48 -3.48 -2.58
N ILE A 56 -17.18 -3.56 -2.84
CA ILE A 56 -16.53 -3.03 -4.04
C ILE A 56 -15.86 -4.21 -4.76
N PRO A 57 -15.92 -4.28 -6.10
CA PRO A 57 -15.19 -5.27 -6.88
C PRO A 57 -13.71 -5.31 -6.49
N THR A 58 -13.21 -6.52 -6.26
CA THR A 58 -11.85 -6.80 -5.82
C THR A 58 -10.80 -6.09 -6.67
N GLY A 59 -11.02 -5.96 -7.98
CA GLY A 59 -10.12 -5.24 -8.89
C GLY A 59 -9.92 -3.76 -8.56
N ILE A 60 -10.99 -3.03 -8.18
CA ILE A 60 -10.90 -1.60 -7.82
C ILE A 60 -10.14 -1.44 -6.49
N ILE A 61 -10.41 -2.34 -5.54
CA ILE A 61 -9.76 -2.33 -4.22
C ILE A 61 -8.26 -2.55 -4.37
N TYR A 62 -7.85 -3.61 -5.08
CA TYR A 62 -6.43 -3.90 -5.28
C TYR A 62 -5.73 -2.78 -6.08
N ALA A 63 -6.41 -2.15 -7.03
CA ALA A 63 -5.85 -1.02 -7.78
C ALA A 63 -5.58 0.19 -6.88
N ILE A 64 -6.55 0.59 -6.04
CA ILE A 64 -6.38 1.73 -5.13
C ILE A 64 -5.36 1.39 -4.04
N TRP A 65 -5.44 0.18 -3.46
CA TRP A 65 -4.54 -0.30 -2.43
C TRP A 65 -3.09 -0.37 -2.93
N SER A 66 -2.83 -0.99 -4.09
CA SER A 66 -1.49 -1.01 -4.69
C SER A 66 -0.99 0.39 -5.06
N GLY A 67 -1.84 1.23 -5.68
CA GLY A 67 -1.44 2.59 -6.08
C GLY A 67 -1.05 3.46 -4.91
N ALA A 68 -1.91 3.53 -3.90
CA ALA A 68 -1.66 4.32 -2.70
C ALA A 68 -0.50 3.74 -1.87
N GLY A 69 -0.43 2.40 -1.76
CA GLY A 69 0.66 1.70 -1.06
C GLY A 69 2.02 2.04 -1.66
N ILE A 70 2.20 1.92 -2.98
CA ILE A 70 3.46 2.24 -3.66
C ILE A 70 3.86 3.71 -3.47
N VAL A 71 2.91 4.64 -3.62
CA VAL A 71 3.20 6.08 -3.47
C VAL A 71 3.61 6.40 -2.04
N LEU A 72 2.89 5.89 -1.04
CA LEU A 72 3.17 6.15 0.36
C LEU A 72 4.45 5.44 0.83
N ILE A 73 4.64 4.16 0.51
CA ILE A 73 5.86 3.41 0.85
C ILE A 73 7.08 4.06 0.18
N GLY A 74 6.97 4.48 -1.09
CA GLY A 74 8.03 5.19 -1.80
C GLY A 74 8.36 6.53 -1.12
N THR A 75 7.34 7.30 -0.74
CA THR A 75 7.50 8.59 -0.04
C THR A 75 8.15 8.40 1.35
N VAL A 76 7.68 7.41 2.12
CA VAL A 76 8.24 7.11 3.44
C VAL A 76 9.67 6.54 3.32
N GLY A 77 9.95 5.70 2.32
CA GLY A 77 11.29 5.21 2.03
C GLY A 77 12.27 6.33 1.68
N TRP A 78 11.83 7.34 0.95
CA TRP A 78 12.63 8.53 0.65
C TRP A 78 12.88 9.40 1.90
N ILE A 79 11.84 9.66 2.70
CA ILE A 79 11.91 10.55 3.88
C ILE A 79 12.63 9.89 5.07
N MET A 80 12.25 8.68 5.47
CA MET A 80 12.77 8.03 6.68
C MET A 80 14.09 7.29 6.46
N HIS A 81 14.26 6.66 5.30
CA HIS A 81 15.47 5.86 5.04
C HIS A 81 16.52 6.62 4.22
N GLY A 82 16.22 7.84 3.78
CA GLY A 82 17.13 8.62 2.94
C GLY A 82 17.55 7.84 1.68
N GLN A 83 16.73 6.91 1.21
CA GLN A 83 17.02 6.15 0.00
C GLN A 83 17.16 7.16 -1.13
N LYS A 84 18.39 7.39 -1.58
CA LYS A 84 18.65 8.10 -2.83
C LYS A 84 18.00 7.24 -3.90
N LEU A 85 16.80 7.65 -4.32
CA LEU A 85 16.19 7.08 -5.50
C LEU A 85 17.16 7.35 -6.64
N ASP A 86 17.84 6.31 -7.07
CA ASP A 86 18.65 6.34 -8.27
C ASP A 86 17.76 6.72 -9.47
N PHE A 87 18.31 7.37 -10.49
CA PHE A 87 17.53 7.80 -11.67
C PHE A 87 16.69 6.65 -12.27
N PRO A 88 17.22 5.40 -12.36
CA PRO A 88 16.45 4.23 -12.76
C PRO A 88 15.31 3.86 -11.80
N ALA A 89 15.49 4.03 -10.49
CA ALA A 89 14.48 3.74 -9.49
C ALA A 89 13.31 4.73 -9.56
N MET A 90 13.58 6.01 -9.83
CA MET A 90 12.56 7.03 -10.11
C MET A 90 11.75 6.70 -11.38
N LEU A 91 12.43 6.31 -12.46
CA LEU A 91 11.76 5.89 -13.70
C LEU A 91 10.90 4.65 -13.48
N GLY A 92 11.41 3.65 -12.74
CA GLY A 92 10.66 2.45 -12.39
C GLY A 92 9.41 2.77 -11.55
N MET A 93 9.54 3.63 -10.54
CA MET A 93 8.40 4.10 -9.75
C MET A 93 7.36 4.83 -10.61
N GLY A 94 7.80 5.68 -11.52
CA GLY A 94 6.92 6.35 -12.48
C GLY A 94 6.15 5.37 -13.36
N LEU A 95 6.80 4.31 -13.84
CA LEU A 95 6.17 3.28 -14.66
C LEU A 95 5.13 2.47 -13.88
N ILE A 96 5.41 2.15 -12.60
CA ILE A 96 4.47 1.48 -11.71
C ILE A 96 3.25 2.36 -11.47
N ILE A 97 3.44 3.64 -11.15
CA ILE A 97 2.34 4.59 -10.95
C ILE A 97 1.51 4.73 -12.23
N ALA A 98 2.15 4.87 -13.39
CA ALA A 98 1.47 4.93 -14.68
C ALA A 98 0.64 3.67 -14.96
N GLY A 99 1.21 2.48 -14.70
CA GLY A 99 0.51 1.21 -14.82
C GLY A 99 -0.73 1.13 -13.92
N VAL A 100 -0.62 1.57 -12.67
CA VAL A 100 -1.76 1.60 -11.75
C VAL A 100 -2.82 2.60 -12.20
N VAL A 101 -2.43 3.79 -12.66
CA VAL A 101 -3.37 4.80 -13.19
C VAL A 101 -4.10 4.27 -14.41
N ILE A 102 -3.41 3.59 -15.33
CA ILE A 102 -4.05 2.97 -16.50
C ILE A 102 -5.06 1.91 -16.05
N ILE A 103 -4.71 1.05 -15.09
CA ILE A 103 -5.63 0.03 -14.56
C ILE A 103 -6.83 0.70 -13.87
N ASN A 104 -6.62 1.75 -13.08
CA ASN A 104 -7.68 2.39 -12.31
C ASN A 104 -8.63 3.24 -13.18
N VAL A 105 -8.09 3.96 -14.16
CA VAL A 105 -8.83 4.94 -14.97
C VAL A 105 -9.35 4.33 -16.28
N PHE A 106 -8.58 3.45 -16.93
CA PHE A 106 -8.92 2.94 -18.26
C PHE A 106 -9.44 1.50 -18.26
N SER A 107 -9.14 0.69 -17.24
CA SER A 107 -9.61 -0.70 -17.23
C SER A 107 -11.10 -0.80 -16.87
N LYS A 108 -11.93 -0.98 -17.91
CA LYS A 108 -13.34 -1.40 -17.78
C LYS A 108 -13.51 -2.90 -17.52
N THR A 109 -12.42 -3.68 -17.42
CA THR A 109 -12.45 -5.13 -17.15
C THR A 109 -13.08 -5.48 -15.79
N ILE A 110 -13.30 -4.50 -14.92
CA ILE A 110 -13.88 -4.68 -13.57
C ILE A 110 -15.40 -4.41 -13.56
N ALA A 111 -16.01 -4.06 -14.71
CA ALA A 111 -17.42 -3.71 -14.84
C ALA A 111 -18.33 -4.86 -15.35
N HIS A 112 -17.86 -6.10 -15.34
CA HIS A 112 -18.68 -7.28 -15.71
C HIS A 112 -18.85 -8.24 -14.54
#